data_AF-A0A942B4F8-F1
#
_entry.id   AF-A0A942B4F8-F1
#
_cell.length_a   1.000
_cell.length_b   1.000
_cell.length_c   1.000
_cell.angle_alpha   90.00
_cell.angle_beta   90.00
_cell.angle_gamma   90.00
#
_symmetry.space_group_name_H-M   'P 1'
#
loop_
_entity.id
_entity.type
_entity.pdbx_description
1 polymer ?
#
loop_
_entity_poly.entity_id
_entity_poly.type
_entity_poly.pdbx_seq_one_letter_code
_entity_poly.pdbx_strand_id
1 'polypeptide(L)'
;MLADTAAIRVHGIHHRAAAADLSAAAAGFASVPRPACAEAFGPVAARYLAALARAAAGGSRAAAQLAEDLTAAAATAVSSARDYDAAERRAGALFGASGV
;
A
#
# COMPACT_ATOMS: atom_id res chain seq x y z
N MET A 1 -26.02 -4.15 14.06
CA MET A 1 -25.51 -4.22 12.67
C MET A 1 -24.30 -5.15 12.70
N LEU A 2 -24.32 -6.25 11.94
CA LEU A 2 -23.14 -7.09 11.73
C LEU A 2 -22.26 -6.38 10.70
N ALA A 3 -20.98 -6.14 11.03
CA ALA A 3 -20.05 -5.65 10.02
C ALA A 3 -19.85 -6.73 8.96
N ASP A 4 -19.77 -6.33 7.69
CA ASP A 4 -19.43 -7.26 6.61
C ASP A 4 -17.93 -7.58 6.68
N THR A 5 -17.60 -8.56 7.51
CA THR A 5 -16.24 -9.00 7.76
C THR A 5 -15.58 -9.55 6.48
N ALA A 6 -16.37 -10.09 5.54
CA ALA A 6 -15.86 -10.54 4.25
C ALA A 6 -15.44 -9.35 3.38
N ALA A 7 -16.25 -8.30 3.30
CA ALA A 7 -15.90 -7.06 2.60
C ALA A 7 -14.65 -6.40 3.18
N ILE A 8 -14.49 -6.38 4.51
CA ILE A 8 -13.28 -5.84 5.17
C ILE A 8 -12.02 -6.62 4.73
N ARG A 9 -12.08 -7.96 4.67
CA ARG A 9 -10.95 -8.78 4.22
C ARG A 9 -10.62 -8.54 2.75
N VAL A 10 -11.65 -8.47 1.89
CA VAL A 10 -11.49 -8.18 0.47
C VAL A 10 -10.78 -6.84 0.28
N HIS A 11 -11.19 -5.81 1.02
CA HIS A 11 -10.53 -4.50 0.97
C HIS A 11 -9.06 -4.56 1.40
N GLY A 12 -8.76 -5.32 2.46
CA GLY A 12 -7.37 -5.56 2.89
C GLY A 12 -6.50 -6.25 1.83
N ILE A 13 -7.07 -7.19 1.05
CA ILE A 13 -6.37 -7.83 -0.08
C ILE A 13 -6.08 -6.80 -1.18
N HIS A 14 -7.06 -5.98 -1.55
CA HIS A 14 -6.89 -4.94 -2.57
C HIS A 14 -5.84 -3.90 -2.16
N HIS A 15 -5.81 -3.49 -0.89
CA HIS A 15 -4.78 -2.59 -0.39
C HIS A 15 -3.38 -3.18 -0.50
N ARG A 16 -3.18 -4.48 -0.23
CA ARG A 16 -1.88 -5.13 -0.42
C ARG A 16 -1.45 -5.17 -1.88
N ALA A 17 -2.37 -5.47 -2.79
CA ALA A 17 -2.07 -5.47 -4.22
C ALA A 17 -1.65 -4.07 -4.68
N ALA A 18 -2.43 -3.05 -4.31
CA ALA A 18 -2.10 -1.66 -4.64
C ALA A 18 -0.78 -1.18 -4.01
N ALA A 19 -0.46 -1.62 -2.78
CA ALA A 19 0.83 -1.34 -2.15
C ALA A 19 2.01 -1.95 -2.93
N ALA A 20 1.84 -3.18 -3.45
CA ALA A 20 2.85 -3.82 -4.28
C ALA A 20 3.07 -3.07 -5.60
N ASP A 21 1.98 -2.65 -6.25
CA ASP A 21 2.03 -1.87 -7.49
C ASP A 21 2.73 -0.51 -7.28
N LEU A 22 2.43 0.17 -6.18
CA LEU A 22 3.09 1.43 -5.82
C LEU A 22 4.57 1.25 -5.48
N SER A 23 4.93 0.15 -4.84
CA SER A 23 6.34 -0.19 -4.58
C SER A 23 7.09 -0.42 -5.89
N ALA A 24 6.48 -1.10 -6.85
CA ALA A 24 7.04 -1.28 -8.19
C ALA A 24 7.18 0.06 -8.94
N ALA A 25 6.17 0.93 -8.84
CA ALA A 25 6.23 2.28 -9.41
C ALA A 25 7.34 3.13 -8.77
N ALA A 26 7.52 3.04 -7.45
CA ALA A 26 8.58 3.72 -6.72
C ALA A 26 9.98 3.29 -7.22
N ALA A 27 10.17 1.98 -7.44
CA ALA A 27 11.40 1.45 -8.05
C ALA A 27 11.59 1.95 -9.49
N GLY A 28 10.50 2.01 -10.26
CA GLY A 28 10.49 2.60 -11.61
C GLY A 28 10.98 4.04 -11.62
N PHE A 29 10.45 4.90 -10.74
CA PHE A 29 10.92 6.28 -10.61
C PHE A 29 12.37 6.36 -10.16
N ALA A 30 12.81 5.52 -9.22
CA ALA A 30 14.19 5.50 -8.75
C ALA A 30 15.20 5.13 -9.86
N SER A 31 14.76 4.44 -10.92
CA SER A 31 15.59 4.11 -12.07
C SER A 31 15.82 5.27 -13.06
N VAL A 32 15.18 6.42 -12.82
CA VAL A 32 15.22 7.60 -13.68
C VAL A 32 16.03 8.75 -13.04
N PRO A 33 16.89 9.45 -13.80
CA PRO A 33 17.29 9.16 -15.18
C PRO A 33 18.20 7.93 -15.26
N ARG A 34 18.10 7.19 -16.37
CA ARG A 34 19.00 6.06 -16.64
C ARG A 34 20.43 6.59 -16.81
N PRO A 35 21.47 5.87 -16.36
CA PRO A 35 22.87 6.31 -16.47
C PRO A 35 23.27 6.72 -17.91
N ALA A 36 22.81 5.96 -18.92
CA ALA A 36 23.06 6.24 -20.34
C ALA A 36 22.55 7.62 -20.81
N CYS A 37 21.61 8.26 -20.09
CA CYS A 37 21.15 9.60 -20.42
C CYS A 37 22.26 10.65 -20.28
N ALA A 38 23.15 10.50 -19.29
CA ALA A 38 24.25 11.45 -19.10
C ALA A 38 25.24 11.43 -20.27
N GLU A 39 25.55 10.23 -20.79
CA GLU A 39 26.42 10.04 -21.96
C GLU A 39 25.75 10.55 -23.24
N ALA A 40 24.47 10.22 -23.45
CA ALA A 40 23.76 10.57 -24.68
C ALA A 40 23.46 12.07 -24.83
N PHE A 41 23.12 12.75 -23.74
CA PHE A 41 22.74 14.17 -23.79
C PHE A 41 23.89 15.13 -23.50
N GLY A 42 25.01 14.62 -22.98
CA GLY A 42 26.21 15.41 -22.71
C GLY A 42 26.00 16.54 -21.69
N PRO A 43 26.98 17.46 -21.60
CA PRO A 43 27.02 18.48 -20.54
C PRO A 43 25.89 19.52 -20.67
N VAL A 44 25.36 19.76 -21.87
CA VAL A 44 24.29 20.74 -22.12
C VAL A 44 23.01 20.37 -21.36
N ALA A 45 22.73 19.06 -21.24
CA ALA A 45 21.53 18.58 -20.56
C ALA A 45 21.72 18.37 -19.05
N ALA A 46 22.88 18.68 -18.46
CA ALA A 46 23.16 18.40 -17.05
C ALA A 46 22.11 19.00 -16.10
N ARG A 47 21.67 20.25 -16.35
CA ARG A 47 20.62 20.90 -15.55
C ARG A 47 19.26 20.21 -15.68
N TYR A 48 18.93 19.76 -16.89
CA TYR A 48 17.71 19.00 -17.13
C TYR A 48 17.75 17.64 -16.43
N LEU A 49 18.85 16.90 -16.55
CA LEU A 49 19.03 15.59 -15.91
C LEU A 49 19.00 15.70 -14.39
N ALA A 50 19.58 16.75 -13.80
CA ALA A 50 19.49 17.03 -12.38
C ALA A 50 18.05 17.33 -11.93
N ALA A 51 17.31 18.14 -12.69
CA ALA A 51 15.90 18.43 -12.42
C ALA A 51 15.04 17.16 -12.52
N LEU A 52 15.27 16.35 -13.56
CA LEU A 52 14.60 15.07 -13.77
C LEU A 52 14.88 14.09 -12.63
N ALA A 53 16.15 13.92 -12.22
CA ALA A 53 16.53 13.07 -11.10
C ALA A 53 15.84 13.50 -9.80
N ARG A 54 15.76 14.81 -9.54
CA ARG A 54 15.09 15.34 -8.35
C ARG A 54 13.59 15.06 -8.38
N ALA A 55 12.93 15.26 -9.53
CA ALA A 55 11.52 14.97 -9.70
C ALA A 55 11.22 13.48 -9.53
N ALA A 56 12.02 12.62 -10.17
CA ALA A 56 11.91 11.17 -10.08
C ALA A 56 12.12 10.67 -8.64
N ALA A 57 13.12 11.18 -7.93
CA ALA A 57 13.32 10.87 -6.50
C ALA A 57 12.13 11.33 -5.63
N GLY A 58 11.49 12.46 -5.98
CA GLY A 58 10.26 12.92 -5.34
C GLY A 58 9.09 11.96 -5.55
N GLY A 59 8.85 11.55 -6.81
CA GLY A 59 7.81 10.59 -7.16
C GLY A 59 8.03 9.21 -6.52
N SER A 60 9.28 8.74 -6.51
CA SER A 60 9.67 7.48 -5.86
C SER A 60 9.32 7.48 -4.37
N ARG A 61 9.69 8.54 -3.62
CA ARG A 61 9.35 8.66 -2.20
C ARG A 61 7.85 8.73 -1.95
N ALA A 62 7.12 9.49 -2.76
CA ALA A 62 5.67 9.60 -2.61
C ALA A 62 4.96 8.26 -2.85
N ALA A 63 5.36 7.52 -3.89
CA ALA A 63 4.83 6.19 -4.17
C ALA A 63 5.18 5.18 -3.06
N ALA A 64 6.41 5.21 -2.55
CA ALA A 64 6.82 4.37 -1.43
C ALA A 64 6.01 4.65 -0.16
N GLN A 65 5.82 5.93 0.20
CA GLN A 65 5.01 6.31 1.36
C GLN A 65 3.56 5.80 1.24
N LEU A 66 2.94 5.98 0.07
CA LEU A 66 1.58 5.51 -0.15
C LEU A 66 1.49 3.98 -0.10
N ALA A 67 2.52 3.26 -0.55
CA ALA A 67 2.59 1.80 -0.43
C ALA A 67 2.65 1.35 1.04
N GLU A 68 3.42 2.05 1.87
CA GLU A 68 3.49 1.81 3.32
C GLU A 68 2.13 2.06 3.99
N ASP A 69 1.48 3.19 3.66
CA ASP A 69 0.16 3.55 4.20
C ASP A 69 -0.90 2.50 3.85
N LEU A 70 -0.92 2.01 2.60
CA LEU A 70 -1.83 0.94 2.17
C LEU A 70 -1.50 -0.41 2.83
N THR A 71 -0.23 -0.69 3.09
CA THR A 71 0.19 -1.88 3.84
C THR A 71 -0.33 -1.83 5.29
N ALA A 72 -0.24 -0.66 5.93
CA ALA A 72 -0.80 -0.43 7.26
C ALA A 72 -2.33 -0.51 7.27
N ALA A 73 -3.01 0.04 6.27
CA ALA A 73 -4.46 -0.07 6.10
C ALA A 73 -4.89 -1.53 5.92
N ALA A 74 -4.16 -2.31 5.12
CA ALA A 74 -4.42 -3.73 4.95
C ALA A 74 -4.26 -4.52 6.27
N ALA A 75 -3.21 -4.24 7.04
CA ALA A 75 -3.00 -4.86 8.35
C ALA A 75 -4.14 -4.52 9.32
N THR A 76 -4.58 -3.26 9.32
CA THR A 76 -5.72 -2.79 10.12
C THR A 76 -7.01 -3.49 9.73
N ALA A 77 -7.31 -3.62 8.43
CA ALA A 77 -8.48 -4.34 7.95
C ALA A 77 -8.48 -5.81 8.43
N VAL A 78 -7.33 -6.49 8.38
CA VAL A 78 -7.20 -7.86 8.89
C VAL A 78 -7.44 -7.93 10.40
N SER A 79 -6.91 -6.97 11.17
CA SER A 79 -7.14 -6.90 12.62
C SER A 79 -8.62 -6.69 12.94
N SER A 80 -9.24 -5.68 12.32
CA SER A 80 -10.67 -5.38 12.51
C SER A 80 -11.55 -6.58 12.18
N ALA A 81 -11.24 -7.30 11.10
CA ALA A 81 -11.99 -8.51 10.74
C ALA A 81 -11.90 -9.60 11.82
N ARG A 82 -10.72 -9.79 12.44
CA ARG A 82 -10.54 -10.74 13.54
C ARG A 82 -11.30 -10.33 14.80
N ASP A 83 -11.34 -9.03 15.09
CA ASP A 83 -12.07 -8.49 16.24
C ASP A 83 -13.59 -8.69 16.07
N TYR A 84 -14.11 -8.49 14.86
CA TYR A 84 -15.49 -8.80 14.53
C TYR A 84 -15.80 -10.30 14.67
N ASP A 85 -14.97 -11.20 14.12
CA ASP A 85 -15.19 -12.64 14.30
C ASP A 85 -15.18 -13.03 15.80
N ALA A 86 -14.31 -12.42 16.60
CA ALA A 86 -14.21 -12.69 18.03
C ALA A 86 -15.41 -12.16 18.81
N ALA A 87 -15.97 -11.01 18.41
CA ALA A 87 -17.21 -10.49 18.96
C ALA A 87 -18.40 -11.41 18.60
N GLU A 88 -18.46 -11.88 17.35
CA GLU A 88 -19.50 -12.81 16.89
C GLU A 88 -19.46 -14.13 17.66
N ARG A 89 -18.28 -14.75 17.83
CA ARG A 89 -18.11 -15.97 18.63
C ARG A 89 -18.55 -15.79 20.09
N ARG A 90 -18.19 -14.65 20.72
CA ARG A 90 -18.58 -14.35 22.10
C ARG A 90 -20.09 -14.17 22.25
N ALA A 91 -20.73 -13.47 21.31
CA ALA A 91 -22.18 -13.34 21.28
C ALA A 91 -22.86 -14.70 21.11
N GLY A 92 -22.37 -15.55 20.19
CA GLY A 92 -22.87 -16.91 20.00
C GLY A 92 -22.75 -17.77 21.28
N ALA A 93 -21.65 -17.67 22.02
CA ALA A 93 -21.48 -18.38 23.29
C ALA A 93 -22.45 -17.90 24.38
N LEU A 94 -22.67 -16.58 24.49
CA LEU A 94 -23.57 -16.00 25.50
C LEU A 94 -25.04 -16.33 25.24
N PHE A 95 -25.49 -16.18 23.99
CA PHE A 95 -26.89 -16.40 23.63
C PHE A 95 -27.21 -17.85 23.30
N GLY A 96 -26.22 -18.65 22.86
CA GLY A 96 -26.36 -20.08 22.65
C GLY A 96 -26.37 -20.90 23.94
N ALA A 97 -25.69 -20.44 25.00
CA ALA A 97 -25.70 -21.08 26.32
C ALA A 97 -26.95 -20.78 27.15
N SER A 98 -27.72 -19.73 26.80
CA SER A 98 -28.93 -19.32 27.52
C SER A 98 -30.22 -19.94 26.96
N GLY A 99 -30.11 -20.80 25.95
CA GLY A 99 -31.24 -21.46 25.25
C GLY A 99 -31.40 -22.95 25.53
N VAL A 100 -30.81 -23.48 26.61
CA VAL A 100 -31.01 -24.86 27.11
C VAL A 100 -31.70 -24.82 28.47
#